data_AF-A0A969E4I4-F1
#
_entry.id   AF-A0A969E4I4-F1
#
_cell.length_a   1.000
_cell.length_b   1.000
_cell.length_c   1.000
_cell.angle_alpha   90.00
_cell.angle_beta   90.00
_cell.angle_gamma   90.00
#
_symmetry.space_group_name_H-M   'P 1'
#
loop_
_entity.id
_entity.type
_entity.pdbx_description
1 polymer ?
#
loop_
_entity_poly.entity_id
_entity_poly.type
_entity_poly.pdbx_seq_one_letter_code
_entity_poly.pdbx_strand_id
1 'polypeptide(L)'
;MIIANPIYDVVFKYLMEDLDIAKGFISRLINENIVEITFQPQEISVRKAFKDEIIRLVRMDFKAVIQLENNEKKNDTYRIAKSQ
;
A
#
# COMPACT_ATOMS: atom_id res chain seq x y z
N MET A 1 -19.07 -15.77 -0.65
CA MET A 1 -19.44 -14.37 -0.89
C MET A 1 -18.18 -13.52 -0.78
N ILE A 2 -17.61 -13.12 -1.91
CA ILE A 2 -16.47 -12.21 -1.93
C ILE A 2 -17.08 -10.82 -1.77
N ILE A 3 -16.89 -10.20 -0.61
CA ILE A 3 -17.29 -8.80 -0.43
C ILE A 3 -16.26 -7.96 -1.19
N ALA A 4 -16.44 -7.81 -2.49
CA ALA A 4 -15.85 -6.69 -3.21
C ALA A 4 -16.61 -5.45 -2.72
N ASN A 5 -16.06 -4.73 -1.74
CA ASN A 5 -16.63 -3.46 -1.30
C ASN A 5 -16.03 -2.33 -2.16
N PRO A 6 -16.75 -1.83 -3.18
CA PRO A 6 -16.28 -0.71 -4.00
C PRO A 6 -16.04 0.56 -3.18
N ILE A 7 -16.69 0.70 -2.02
CA ILE A 7 -16.46 1.84 -1.11
C ILE A 7 -15.12 1.68 -0.39
N TYR A 8 -14.74 0.48 0.07
CA TYR A 8 -13.43 0.28 0.71
C TYR A 8 -12.29 0.54 -0.28
N ASP A 9 -12.43 0.19 -1.55
CA ASP A 9 -11.35 0.42 -2.52
C ASP A 9 -11.12 1.88 -2.83
N VAL A 10 -12.21 2.64 -2.98
CA VAL A 10 -12.13 4.07 -3.25
C VAL A 10 -11.64 4.81 -2.01
N VAL A 11 -12.19 4.50 -0.82
CA VAL A 11 -11.78 5.12 0.44
C VAL A 11 -10.33 4.77 0.78
N PHE A 12 -9.92 3.51 0.66
CA PHE A 12 -8.54 3.08 0.94
C PHE A 12 -7.55 3.71 -0.04
N LYS A 13 -7.90 3.80 -1.32
CA LYS A 13 -7.08 4.52 -2.30
C LYS A 13 -6.89 5.98 -1.90
N TYR A 14 -7.97 6.72 -1.61
CA TYR A 14 -7.86 8.12 -1.21
C TYR A 14 -7.11 8.30 0.11
N LEU A 15 -7.28 7.38 1.06
CA LEU A 15 -6.55 7.37 2.33
C LEU A 15 -5.03 7.21 2.11
N MET A 16 -4.65 6.40 1.12
CA MET A 16 -3.26 6.08 0.79
C MET A 16 -2.62 7.10 -0.17
N GLU A 17 -3.41 7.88 -0.92
CA GLU A 17 -2.93 8.99 -1.75
C GLU A 17 -2.49 10.21 -0.93
N ASP A 18 -3.11 10.43 0.25
CA ASP A 18 -2.64 11.42 1.21
C ASP A 18 -1.43 10.87 1.99
N LEU A 19 -0.24 11.42 1.75
CA LEU A 19 1.00 10.91 2.34
C LEU A 19 1.06 11.07 3.86
N ASP A 20 0.44 12.09 4.45
CA ASP A 20 0.44 12.27 5.91
C ASP A 20 -0.44 11.22 6.58
N ILE A 21 -1.60 10.95 5.99
CA ILE A 21 -2.49 9.89 6.45
C ILE A 21 -1.85 8.53 6.21
N ALA A 22 -1.29 8.28 5.02
CA ALA A 22 -0.60 7.03 4.68
C ALA A 22 0.57 6.76 5.63
N LYS A 23 1.41 7.77 5.91
CA LYS A 23 2.50 7.70 6.89
C LYS A 23 1.97 7.28 8.26
N GLY A 24 0.95 7.96 8.76
CA GLY A 24 0.36 7.67 10.07
C GLY A 24 -0.32 6.30 10.14
N PHE A 25 -0.95 5.86 9.06
CA PHE A 25 -1.59 4.55 8.97
C PHE A 25 -0.55 3.42 8.93
N ILE A 26 0.43 3.51 8.02
CA ILE A 26 1.46 2.49 7.84
C ILE A 26 2.34 2.42 9.09
N SER A 27 2.76 3.56 9.67
CA SER A 27 3.55 3.62 10.90
C SER A 27 2.86 2.87 12.05
N ARG A 28 1.55 3.06 12.23
CA ARG A 28 0.76 2.33 13.24
C ARG A 28 0.59 0.85 12.90
N LEU A 29 0.43 0.51 11.63
CA LEU A 29 0.27 -0.87 11.17
C LEU A 29 1.52 -1.72 11.43
N ILE A 30 2.71 -1.16 11.20
CA ILE A 30 4.00 -1.86 11.39
C ILE A 30 4.62 -1.62 12.76
N ASN A 31 4.06 -0.70 13.56
CA ASN A 31 4.58 -0.26 14.85
C ASN A 31 6.02 0.29 14.79
N GLU A 32 6.31 1.10 13.77
CA GLU A 32 7.62 1.75 13.58
C GLU A 32 7.48 3.26 13.34
N ASN A 33 8.51 4.02 13.72
CA ASN A 33 8.54 5.47 13.54
C ASN A 33 9.00 5.85 12.12
N ILE A 34 8.03 5.97 11.21
CA ILE A 34 8.28 6.47 9.86
C ILE A 34 8.46 7.99 9.92
N VAL A 35 9.59 8.50 9.42
CA VAL A 35 9.87 9.95 9.34
C VAL A 35 9.57 10.54 7.96
N GLU A 36 9.64 9.72 6.91
CA GLU A 36 9.36 10.13 5.54
C GLU A 36 8.72 8.96 4.79
N ILE A 37 7.77 9.25 3.90
CA ILE A 37 7.16 8.25 3.03
C ILE A 37 7.02 8.78 1.61
N THR A 38 7.24 7.93 0.61
CA THR A 38 7.06 8.23 -0.81
C THR A 38 6.20 7.18 -1.45
N PHE A 39 5.17 7.61 -2.17
CA PHE A 39 4.26 6.72 -2.88
C PHE A 39 4.72 6.44 -4.31
N GLN A 40 4.65 5.17 -4.73
CA GLN A 40 4.92 4.69 -6.09
C GLN A 40 3.75 3.81 -6.56
N PRO A 41 2.70 4.40 -7.18
CA PRO A 41 1.56 3.63 -7.68
C PRO A 41 1.96 2.74 -8.86
N GLN A 42 1.54 1.48 -8.85
CA GLN A 42 1.65 0.58 -10.01
C GLN A 42 0.36 -0.21 -10.20
N GLU A 43 -0.22 -0.13 -11.40
CA GLU A 43 -1.37 -0.94 -11.78
C GLU A 43 -0.93 -2.10 -12.66
N ILE A 44 -1.28 -3.33 -12.28
CA ILE A 44 -0.93 -4.54 -13.02
C ILE A 44 -2.20 -5.32 -13.35
N SER A 45 -2.50 -5.49 -14.62
CA SER A 45 -3.55 -6.41 -15.06
C SER A 45 -2.95 -7.80 -15.24
N VAL A 46 -3.34 -8.77 -14.40
CA VAL A 46 -2.85 -10.15 -14.50
C VAL A 46 -3.96 -11.02 -15.08
N ARG A 47 -3.72 -11.63 -16.25
CA ARG A 47 -4.56 -12.72 -16.75
C ARG A 47 -4.20 -14.00 -16.00
N LYS A 48 -5.13 -14.59 -15.25
CA LYS A 48 -4.90 -15.94 -14.72
C LYS A 48 -5.09 -16.96 -15.84
N ALA A 49 -4.15 -17.90 -15.97
CA ALA A 49 -4.20 -18.99 -16.95
C ALA A 49 -5.28 -20.05 -16.65
N PHE A 50 -5.92 -19.99 -15.48
CA PHE A 50 -7.05 -20.86 -15.11
C PHE A 50 -8.34 -20.02 -15.20
N LYS A 51 -9.15 -20.24 -16.25
CA LYS A 51 -10.50 -19.67 -16.52
C LYS A 51 -10.63 -18.40 -17.39
N ASP A 52 -9.58 -17.88 -18.01
CA ASP A 52 -9.67 -16.66 -18.87
C ASP A 52 -10.24 -15.40 -18.14
N GLU A 53 -10.32 -15.42 -16.82
CA GLU A 53 -10.72 -14.26 -16.02
C GLU A 53 -9.54 -13.28 -15.93
N ILE A 54 -9.80 -12.03 -16.34
CA ILE A 54 -8.87 -10.92 -16.14
C ILE A 54 -9.05 -10.43 -14.70
N ILE A 55 -8.03 -10.63 -13.87
CA ILE A 55 -7.99 -10.05 -12.52
C ILE A 55 -7.20 -8.75 -12.60
N ARG A 56 -7.81 -7.67 -12.12
CA ARG A 56 -7.14 -6.37 -12.06
C ARG A 56 -6.45 -6.26 -10.70
N LEU A 57 -5.12 -6.29 -10.68
CA LEU A 57 -4.34 -6.14 -9.46
C LEU A 57 -3.90 -4.68 -9.33
N VAL A 58 -4.41 -4.00 -8.32
CA VAL A 58 -3.93 -2.67 -7.95
C VAL A 58 -2.82 -2.85 -6.92
N ARG A 59 -1.64 -2.32 -7.20
CA ARG A 59 -0.47 -2.37 -6.32
C ARG A 59 -0.07 -0.96 -5.89
N MET A 60 0.10 -0.78 -4.59
CA MET A 60 0.55 0.45 -3.97
C MET A 60 1.87 0.16 -3.26
N ASP A 61 2.96 0.69 -3.81
CA ASP A 61 4.27 0.57 -3.20
C ASP A 61 4.60 1.87 -2.47
N PHE A 62 5.07 1.75 -1.23
CA PHE A 62 5.53 2.86 -0.41
C PHE A 62 6.99 2.65 -0.06
N LYS A 63 7.82 3.67 -0.27
CA LYS A 63 9.15 3.74 0.33
C LYS A 63 9.04 4.53 1.61
N ALA A 64 9.54 3.99 2.71
CA ALA A 64 9.51 4.64 4.00
C ALA A 64 10.93 4.78 4.53
N VAL A 65 11.20 5.92 5.17
CA VAL A 65 12.39 6.13 5.97
C VAL A 65 11.98 6.00 7.43
N ILE A 66 12.58 5.05 8.14
CA ILE A 66 12.30 4.75 9.54
C ILE A 66 13.43 5.30 10.40
N GLN A 67 13.07 5.94 11.51
CA GLN A 67 14.03 6.34 12.53
C GLN A 67 14.11 5.28 13.62
N LEU A 68 15.31 4.75 13.84
CA LEU A 68 15.62 3.78 14.87
C LEU A 68 15.95 4.48 16.21
N GLU A 69 15.96 3.73 17.31
CA GLU A 69 16.21 4.26 18.67
C GLU A 69 17.59 4.94 18.81
N ASN A 70 18.56 4.54 18.00
CA ASN A 70 19.92 5.11 17.96
C ASN A 70 20.05 6.35 17.04
N ASN A 71 18.93 6.95 16.60
CA ASN A 71 18.86 8.01 15.58
C ASN A 71 19.37 7.63 14.18
N GLU A 72 19.64 6.35 13.92
CA GLU A 72 19.92 5.90 12.56
C GLU A 72 18.65 5.87 11.72
N LYS A 73 18.83 6.06 10.41
CA LYS A 73 17.74 6.02 9.43
C LYS A 73 17.86 4.76 8.58
N LYS A 74 16.74 4.05 8.42
CA LYS A 74 16.63 2.87 7.57
C LYS A 74 15.61 3.12 6.46
N ASN A 75 15.93 2.71 5.23
CA ASN A 75 14.99 2.77 4.11
C ASN A 75 14.36 1.41 3.90
N ASP A 76 13.04 1.33 3.98
CA ASP A 76 12.27 0.11 3.70
C ASP A 76 11.20 0.35 2.62
N THR A 77 10.75 -0.73 1.99
CA THR A 77 9.69 -0.70 0.98
C THR A 77 8.53 -1.58 1.42
N TYR A 78 7.35 -0.99 1.54
CA TYR A 78 6.11 -1.67 1.87
C TYR A 78 5.24 -1.80 0.64
N ARG A 79 4.68 -2.99 0.41
CA ARG A 79 3.82 -3.28 -0.74
C ARG A 79 2.44 -3.68 -0.27
N ILE A 80 1.42 -2.98 -0.75
CA ILE A 80 0.02 -3.29 -0.50
C ILE A 80 -0.60 -3.65 -1.85
N ALA A 81 -1.24 -4.82 -1.93
CA ALA A 81 -1.84 -5.31 -3.19
C ALA A 81 -3.26 -5.81 -2.94
N LYS A 82 -4.16 -5.50 -3.87
CA LYS A 82 -5.53 -6.02 -3.86
C LYS A 82 -5.95 -6.45 -5.26
N SER A 83 -6.57 -7.64 -5.36
CA SER A 83 -7.23 -8.13 -6.55
C SER A 83 -8.68 -7.62 -6.62
N GLN A 84 -9.04 -6.99 -7.73
CA GLN A 84 -10.42 -6.69 -8.14
C GLN A 84 -10.89 -7.65 -9.22
#